data_AF-A0A2K3QIB7-F1
#
_entry.id   AF-A0A2K3QIB7-F1
#
_cell.length_a   1.000
_cell.length_b   1.000
_cell.length_c   1.000
_cell.angle_alpha   90.00
_cell.angle_beta   90.00
_cell.angle_gamma   90.00
#
_symmetry.space_group_name_H-M   'P 1'
#
loop_
_entity.id
_entity.type
_entity.pdbx_description
1 polymer ?
#
loop_
_entity_poly.entity_id
_entity_poly.type
_entity_poly.pdbx_seq_one_letter_code
_entity_poly.pdbx_strand_id
1 'polypeptide(L)'
;HDGARLITNDFCEFLERVPSDSLEVFGHASESSPSSILLDAVGQLEMSSPKADDYIQLIRPNLTEAVDTCVNAAGREFDTKWQKRLLKAASFGKSVLDIYNSDDFVDMCETLRVLNAVRDYEIGIPLTFEQYLRLTPERLIQRLLSRHDYLLALKIAGYLKLPSDRIYVHWACTKVRIGAEDDDTICRLVVERLSGKPGISFEEIARAAYHEGRVRLATELLNHEPRGGRQVPLLLDMEEDELALDKAIESGDTDLTLSVLLHLKKKLPLAAFFRAITARPTAAAMVEAAAMMEGDNTLLKDMYYQDDRRIDGANVFIRESLRQPDARTASDKLALAAKLLSDTKEATLELHALKETTTLLRMQEAFDRDLTDTFTGLSVNETLFKLIRLGYNSQAKKMQSEFKVPDRVAWWIRLRALVAKREWNEIEEIAKAKKSPIGWEPFFNLTLQAGNPRLAAVFVPKCTGLERGETITMYEKCGMRVRAAEEAVRLKDAEAWQRLLEAAGRGSQEGKEIERLGHAAFKK
;
A
#
# COMPACT_ATOMS: atom_id res chain seq x y z
N HIS A 1 -50.83 22.19 8.83
CA HIS A 1 -50.22 23.53 8.69
C HIS A 1 -50.38 24.23 10.03
N ASP A 2 -49.36 24.93 10.51
CA ASP A 2 -49.34 25.58 11.83
C ASP A 2 -50.06 26.93 11.84
N GLY A 3 -50.14 27.61 10.69
CA GLY A 3 -50.96 28.81 10.51
C GLY A 3 -50.88 29.37 9.09
N ALA A 4 -51.37 30.59 8.91
CA ALA A 4 -51.31 31.36 7.67
C ALA A 4 -50.55 32.66 7.90
N ARG A 5 -49.66 33.04 6.97
CA ARG A 5 -48.93 34.31 7.03
C ARG A 5 -49.57 35.32 6.09
N LEU A 6 -50.02 36.44 6.62
CA LEU A 6 -50.53 37.56 5.85
C LEU A 6 -49.37 38.51 5.57
N ILE A 7 -49.02 38.67 4.30
CA ILE A 7 -47.96 39.57 3.86
C ILE A 7 -48.60 40.68 3.06
N THR A 8 -48.46 41.91 3.54
CA THR A 8 -48.89 43.13 2.84
C THR A 8 -47.68 44.02 2.57
N ASN A 9 -47.90 45.16 1.91
CA ASN A 9 -46.83 46.15 1.71
C ASN A 9 -46.39 46.80 3.02
N ASP A 10 -47.23 46.79 4.06
CA ASP A 10 -47.03 47.54 5.30
C ASP A 10 -46.70 46.63 6.50
N PHE A 11 -47.20 45.38 6.52
CA PHE A 11 -47.00 44.47 7.63
C PHE A 11 -46.97 42.99 7.22
N CYS A 12 -46.34 42.19 8.08
CA CYS A 12 -46.26 40.74 7.98
C CYS A 12 -46.75 40.12 9.29
N GLU A 13 -47.96 39.55 9.25
CA GLU A 13 -48.63 38.97 10.43
C GLU A 13 -48.80 37.46 10.28
N PHE A 14 -48.80 36.76 11.40
CA PHE A 14 -49.03 35.32 11.45
C PHE A 14 -50.35 35.02 12.16
N LEU A 15 -51.25 34.36 11.45
CA LEU A 15 -52.56 33.95 11.92
C LEU A 15 -52.55 32.45 12.18
N GLU A 16 -52.73 32.05 13.43
CA GLU A 16 -52.92 30.65 13.82
C GLU A 16 -54.16 30.49 14.69
N ARG A 17 -54.65 29.25 14.77
CA ARG A 17 -55.59 28.90 15.84
C ARG A 17 -54.81 28.91 17.14
N VAL A 18 -55.32 29.63 18.14
CA VAL A 18 -54.70 29.69 19.48
C VAL A 18 -54.39 28.28 19.99
N PRO A 19 -53.11 27.96 20.25
CA PRO A 19 -52.70 26.64 20.75
C PRO A 19 -53.39 26.28 22.07
N SER A 20 -53.62 24.99 22.31
CA SER A 20 -54.23 24.50 23.55
C SER A 20 -53.43 24.91 24.78
N ASP A 21 -52.09 24.80 24.72
CA ASP A 21 -51.22 25.16 25.84
C ASP A 21 -51.31 26.66 26.19
N SER A 22 -51.32 27.53 25.17
CA SER A 22 -51.52 28.97 25.39
C SER A 22 -52.92 29.29 25.91
N LEU A 23 -53.95 28.55 25.49
CA LEU A 23 -55.32 28.72 25.97
C LEU A 23 -55.48 28.24 27.42
N GLU A 24 -54.77 27.19 27.82
CA GLU A 24 -54.71 26.71 29.20
C GLU A 24 -53.94 27.65 30.13
N VAL A 25 -53.02 28.47 29.61
CA VAL A 25 -52.28 29.43 30.44
C VAL A 25 -52.94 30.81 30.49
N PHE A 26 -53.55 31.26 29.38
CA PHE A 26 -54.07 32.64 29.25
C PHE A 26 -55.58 32.75 29.01
N GLY A 27 -56.28 31.65 28.74
CA GLY A 27 -57.68 31.68 28.32
C GLY A 27 -58.66 32.08 29.43
N HIS A 28 -59.81 32.66 29.09
CA HIS A 28 -60.82 33.04 30.08
C HIS A 28 -61.43 31.86 30.86
N ALA A 29 -61.39 30.64 30.30
CA ALA A 29 -61.80 29.40 30.98
C ALA A 29 -60.67 28.80 31.84
N SER A 30 -59.49 29.42 31.89
CA SER A 30 -58.29 28.89 32.50
C SER A 30 -58.02 29.37 33.93
N GLU A 31 -58.90 30.19 34.54
CA GLU A 31 -58.75 30.71 35.90
C GLU A 31 -58.61 29.61 36.98
N SER A 32 -58.98 28.36 36.66
CA SER A 32 -58.82 27.19 37.54
C SER A 32 -57.85 26.13 36.97
N SER A 33 -57.15 26.42 35.88
CA SER A 33 -56.18 25.49 35.29
C SER A 33 -54.90 25.45 36.15
N PRO A 34 -54.25 24.28 36.28
CA PRO A 34 -52.98 24.18 36.99
C PRO A 34 -51.90 25.12 36.44
N SER A 35 -51.87 25.32 35.11
CA SER A 35 -50.87 26.13 34.39
C SER A 35 -51.06 27.64 34.61
N SER A 36 -52.30 28.14 34.61
CA SER A 36 -52.60 29.54 34.97
C SER A 36 -52.28 29.82 36.44
N ILE A 37 -52.64 28.90 37.36
CA ILE A 37 -52.33 29.06 38.79
C ILE A 37 -50.81 29.07 39.03
N LEU A 38 -50.05 28.25 38.29
CA LEU A 38 -48.58 28.27 38.33
C LEU A 38 -48.00 29.62 37.87
N LEU A 39 -48.57 30.22 36.83
CA LEU A 39 -48.18 31.54 36.34
C LEU A 39 -48.50 32.65 37.35
N ASP A 40 -49.63 32.56 38.05
CA ASP A 40 -50.03 33.49 39.11
C ASP A 40 -49.18 33.31 40.38
N ALA A 41 -48.78 32.07 40.69
CA ALA A 41 -47.86 31.77 41.78
C ALA A 41 -46.52 32.50 41.61
N VAL A 42 -46.00 32.61 40.37
CA VAL A 42 -44.81 33.43 40.10
C VAL A 42 -45.06 34.92 40.32
N GLY A 43 -46.24 35.43 39.97
CA GLY A 43 -46.61 36.81 40.29
C GLY A 43 -46.61 37.07 41.80
N GLN A 44 -47.16 36.15 42.59
CA GLN A 44 -47.13 36.23 44.06
C GLN A 44 -45.71 36.11 44.62
N LEU A 45 -44.87 35.26 44.03
CA LEU A 45 -43.46 35.09 44.39
C LEU A 45 -42.66 36.37 44.14
N GLU A 46 -42.89 37.05 43.02
CA GLU A 46 -42.27 38.35 42.72
C GLU A 46 -42.66 39.43 43.73
N MET A 47 -43.87 39.36 44.27
CA MET A 47 -44.34 40.22 45.36
C MET A 47 -43.88 39.76 46.76
N SER A 48 -43.05 38.71 46.85
CA SER A 48 -42.61 38.09 48.12
C SER A 48 -43.77 37.66 49.03
N SER A 49 -44.90 37.26 48.43
CA SER A 49 -46.11 36.86 49.12
C SER A 49 -46.08 35.36 49.46
N PRO A 50 -46.42 34.94 50.70
CA PRO A 50 -46.46 33.52 51.08
C PRO A 50 -47.55 32.74 50.34
N LYS A 51 -48.52 33.43 49.70
CA LYS A 51 -49.57 32.82 48.88
C LYS A 51 -49.03 32.02 47.68
N ALA A 52 -47.78 32.25 47.29
CA ALA A 52 -47.13 31.46 46.25
C ALA A 52 -47.04 29.97 46.63
N ASP A 53 -46.77 29.64 47.90
CA ASP A 53 -46.71 28.24 48.36
C ASP A 53 -48.10 27.61 48.42
N ASP A 54 -49.11 28.37 48.87
CA ASP A 54 -50.52 27.92 48.88
C ASP A 54 -50.99 27.51 47.47
N TYR A 55 -50.63 28.30 46.45
CA TYR A 55 -50.96 28.01 45.05
C TYR A 55 -50.23 26.77 44.52
N ILE A 56 -48.98 26.56 44.92
CA ILE A 56 -48.23 25.35 44.56
C ILE A 56 -48.83 24.10 45.22
N GLN A 57 -49.20 24.17 46.50
CA GLN A 57 -49.86 23.04 47.18
C GLN A 57 -51.20 22.70 46.53
N LEU A 58 -51.96 23.71 46.07
CA LEU A 58 -53.23 23.52 45.37
C LEU A 58 -53.07 22.71 44.07
N ILE A 59 -52.02 22.97 43.30
CA ILE A 59 -51.77 22.33 42.00
C ILE A 59 -50.81 21.14 42.06
N ARG A 60 -50.31 20.79 43.25
CA ARG A 60 -49.30 19.73 43.46
C ARG A 60 -49.60 18.41 42.73
N PRO A 61 -50.85 17.90 42.66
CA PRO A 61 -51.17 16.67 41.92
C PRO A 61 -50.89 16.75 40.41
N ASN A 62 -51.04 17.93 39.81
CA ASN A 62 -50.94 18.17 38.36
C ASN A 62 -49.76 19.09 38.02
N LEU A 63 -48.79 19.26 38.94
CA LEU A 63 -47.72 20.24 38.80
C LEU A 63 -46.78 19.91 37.62
N THR A 64 -46.54 18.62 37.35
CA THR A 64 -45.74 18.19 36.19
C THR A 64 -46.37 18.66 34.88
N GLU A 65 -47.68 18.41 34.70
CA GLU A 65 -48.44 18.86 33.52
C GLU A 65 -48.44 20.39 33.43
N ALA A 66 -48.64 21.09 34.55
CA ALA A 66 -48.60 22.55 34.60
C ALA A 66 -47.25 23.15 34.16
N VAL A 67 -46.14 22.50 34.55
CA VAL A 67 -44.79 22.89 34.13
C VAL A 67 -44.63 22.66 32.62
N ASP A 68 -45.00 21.49 32.11
CA ASP A 68 -44.87 21.15 30.69
C ASP A 68 -45.73 22.06 29.80
N THR A 69 -46.97 22.36 30.21
CA THR A 69 -47.86 23.31 29.52
C THR A 69 -47.25 24.73 29.53
N CYS A 70 -46.66 25.19 30.65
CA CYS A 70 -45.96 26.48 30.68
C CYS A 70 -44.74 26.52 29.73
N VAL A 71 -43.98 25.42 29.64
CA VAL A 71 -42.85 25.29 28.71
C VAL A 71 -43.32 25.35 27.26
N ASN A 72 -44.36 24.57 26.92
CA ASN A 72 -44.92 24.53 25.57
C ASN A 72 -45.53 25.88 25.17
N ALA A 73 -46.29 26.51 26.06
CA ALA A 73 -46.85 27.84 25.84
C ALA A 73 -45.74 28.87 25.59
N ALA A 74 -44.62 28.81 26.31
CA ALA A 74 -43.48 29.71 26.07
C ALA A 74 -42.94 29.59 24.64
N GLY A 75 -42.92 28.39 24.06
CA GLY A 75 -42.53 28.15 22.67
C GLY A 75 -43.45 28.81 21.63
N ARG A 76 -44.74 28.94 21.95
CA ARG A 76 -45.76 29.55 21.07
C ARG A 76 -45.70 31.06 21.05
N GLU A 77 -45.32 31.68 22.16
CA GLU A 77 -45.25 33.13 22.28
C GLU A 77 -44.10 33.75 21.48
N PHE A 78 -44.35 34.94 20.91
CA PHE A 78 -43.34 35.75 20.22
C PHE A 78 -42.76 36.85 21.11
N ASP A 79 -43.51 37.33 22.10
CA ASP A 79 -43.04 38.36 23.04
C ASP A 79 -42.07 37.76 24.08
N THR A 80 -40.83 38.26 24.07
CA THR A 80 -39.78 37.85 25.00
C THR A 80 -40.15 38.07 26.46
N LYS A 81 -41.04 39.03 26.78
CA LYS A 81 -41.51 39.25 28.15
C LYS A 81 -42.35 38.07 28.64
N TRP A 82 -43.28 37.61 27.81
CA TRP A 82 -44.14 36.47 28.14
C TRP A 82 -43.38 35.15 28.13
N GLN A 83 -42.50 34.92 27.16
CA GLN A 83 -41.60 33.77 27.16
C GLN A 83 -40.81 33.65 28.47
N LYS A 84 -40.19 34.74 28.95
CA LYS A 84 -39.45 34.75 30.22
C LYS A 84 -40.33 34.48 31.42
N ARG A 85 -41.55 35.05 31.45
CA ARG A 85 -42.49 34.85 32.56
C ARG A 85 -42.97 33.40 32.65
N LEU A 86 -43.29 32.78 31.50
CA LEU A 86 -43.70 31.38 31.39
C LEU A 86 -42.57 30.42 31.76
N LEU A 87 -41.35 30.65 31.28
CA LEU A 87 -40.19 29.86 31.67
C LEU A 87 -39.83 30.03 33.15
N LYS A 88 -40.07 31.21 33.75
CA LYS A 88 -39.91 31.41 35.18
C LYS A 88 -40.95 30.62 35.98
N ALA A 89 -42.19 30.52 35.50
CA ALA A 89 -43.24 29.68 36.07
C ALA A 89 -42.88 28.20 36.01
N ALA A 90 -42.45 27.71 34.85
CA ALA A 90 -41.94 26.35 34.70
C ALA A 90 -40.73 26.07 35.61
N SER A 91 -39.77 27.01 35.70
CA SER A 91 -38.60 26.87 36.59
C SER A 91 -38.98 26.84 38.07
N PHE A 92 -40.00 27.60 38.47
CA PHE A 92 -40.50 27.59 39.85
C PHE A 92 -41.19 26.26 40.17
N GLY A 93 -42.11 25.80 39.33
CA GLY A 93 -42.79 24.51 39.51
C GLY A 93 -41.81 23.33 39.52
N LYS A 94 -40.83 23.33 38.61
CA LYS A 94 -39.74 22.35 38.58
C LYS A 94 -38.97 22.27 39.90
N SER A 95 -38.73 23.40 40.58
CA SER A 95 -37.95 23.42 41.83
C SER A 95 -38.64 22.70 43.01
N VAL A 96 -39.95 22.46 42.91
CA VAL A 96 -40.78 21.82 43.93
C VAL A 96 -40.98 20.32 43.66
N LEU A 97 -40.74 19.87 42.43
CA LEU A 97 -40.89 18.47 42.04
C LEU A 97 -39.65 17.66 42.44
N ASP A 98 -39.86 16.53 43.14
CA ASP A 98 -38.77 15.64 43.57
C ASP A 98 -38.13 14.88 42.38
N ILE A 99 -38.94 14.56 41.36
CA ILE A 99 -38.51 13.86 40.14
C ILE A 99 -39.14 14.57 38.93
N TYR A 100 -38.31 15.21 38.10
CA TYR A 100 -38.74 15.86 36.87
C TYR A 100 -37.66 15.78 35.80
N ASN A 101 -38.02 15.39 34.58
CA ASN A 101 -37.09 15.43 33.45
C ASN A 101 -36.93 16.89 32.98
N SER A 102 -35.72 17.42 33.13
CA SER A 102 -35.43 18.81 32.81
C SER A 102 -35.06 19.06 31.36
N ASP A 103 -34.93 18.01 30.56
CA ASP A 103 -34.41 18.09 29.19
C ASP A 103 -35.32 18.97 28.32
N ASP A 104 -36.64 18.76 28.35
CA ASP A 104 -37.60 19.54 27.56
C ASP A 104 -37.59 21.05 27.90
N PHE A 105 -37.40 21.37 29.19
CA PHE A 105 -37.24 22.75 29.65
C PHE A 105 -35.97 23.40 29.09
N VAL A 106 -34.85 22.66 29.10
CA VAL A 106 -33.57 23.13 28.57
C VAL A 106 -33.67 23.31 27.06
N ASP A 107 -34.18 22.31 26.34
CA ASP A 107 -34.35 22.32 24.88
C ASP A 107 -35.24 23.49 24.42
N MET A 108 -36.31 23.79 25.16
CA MET A 108 -37.16 24.95 24.88
C MET A 108 -36.41 26.26 25.09
N CYS A 109 -35.63 26.41 26.16
CA CYS A 109 -34.80 27.59 26.39
C CYS A 109 -33.76 27.80 25.28
N GLU A 110 -33.13 26.71 24.83
CA GLU A 110 -32.19 26.74 23.71
C GLU A 110 -32.87 27.14 22.41
N THR A 111 -34.02 26.53 22.11
CA THR A 111 -34.80 26.81 20.91
C THR A 111 -35.30 28.25 20.88
N LEU A 112 -35.83 28.77 21.99
CA LEU A 112 -36.31 30.14 22.08
C LEU A 112 -35.20 31.16 21.87
N ARG A 113 -33.99 30.88 22.35
CA ARG A 113 -32.83 31.75 22.11
C ARG A 113 -32.49 31.84 20.62
N VAL A 114 -32.52 30.71 19.91
CA VAL A 114 -32.29 30.67 18.46
C VAL A 114 -33.42 31.36 17.70
N LEU A 115 -34.67 31.05 18.04
CA LEU A 115 -35.86 31.65 17.44
C LEU A 115 -35.86 33.17 17.60
N ASN A 116 -35.61 33.69 18.80
CA ASN A 116 -35.56 35.12 19.04
C ASN A 116 -34.43 35.81 18.26
N ALA A 117 -33.27 35.16 18.14
CA ALA A 117 -32.15 35.70 17.37
C ALA A 117 -32.46 35.80 15.86
N VAL A 118 -33.18 34.83 15.29
CA VAL A 118 -33.55 34.87 13.86
C VAL A 118 -34.81 35.70 13.58
N ARG A 119 -35.68 35.87 14.59
CA ARG A 119 -36.87 36.74 14.53
C ARG A 119 -36.53 38.23 14.66
N ASP A 120 -35.34 38.56 15.18
CA ASP A 120 -34.88 39.95 15.30
C ASP A 120 -35.03 40.68 13.96
N TYR A 121 -35.45 41.96 14.00
CA TYR A 121 -35.82 42.71 12.81
C TYR A 121 -34.67 42.89 11.81
N GLU A 122 -33.40 42.86 12.27
CA GLU A 122 -32.23 42.93 11.40
C GLU A 122 -32.06 41.65 10.56
N ILE A 123 -32.50 40.51 11.10
CA ILE A 123 -32.43 39.20 10.44
C ILE A 123 -33.74 38.90 9.70
N GLY A 124 -34.88 39.19 10.29
CA GLY A 124 -36.19 39.13 9.66
C GLY A 124 -36.58 37.73 9.17
N ILE A 125 -36.33 36.69 9.98
CA ILE A 125 -36.82 35.33 9.74
C ILE A 125 -37.88 35.01 10.81
N PRO A 126 -39.16 35.34 10.56
CA PRO A 126 -40.23 35.05 11.51
C PRO A 126 -40.56 33.57 11.45
N LEU A 127 -39.85 32.74 12.22
CA LEU A 127 -40.14 31.30 12.35
C LEU A 127 -41.01 31.04 13.57
N THR A 128 -42.06 30.23 13.41
CA THR A 128 -42.78 29.65 14.56
C THR A 128 -41.95 28.51 15.17
N PHE A 129 -42.28 28.13 16.41
CA PHE A 129 -41.65 26.96 17.04
C PHE A 129 -41.91 25.67 16.22
N GLU A 130 -43.13 25.45 15.74
CA GLU A 130 -43.45 24.29 14.91
C GLU A 130 -42.68 24.29 13.57
N GLN A 131 -42.52 25.46 12.94
CA GLN A 131 -41.73 25.59 11.72
C GLN A 131 -40.26 25.31 11.98
N TYR A 132 -39.71 25.77 13.10
CA TYR A 132 -38.32 25.50 13.46
C TYR A 132 -38.07 24.00 13.67
N LEU A 133 -38.95 23.31 14.40
CA LEU A 133 -38.85 21.86 14.59
C LEU A 133 -38.90 21.09 13.27
N ARG A 134 -39.77 21.49 12.34
CA ARG A 134 -39.89 20.85 11.02
C ARG A 134 -38.76 21.21 10.06
N LEU A 135 -38.29 22.46 10.12
CA LEU A 135 -37.20 22.95 9.29
C LEU A 135 -35.88 22.31 9.69
N THR A 136 -35.70 22.10 11.00
CA THR A 136 -34.46 21.73 11.69
C THR A 136 -33.42 22.85 11.75
N PRO A 137 -32.53 22.84 12.76
CA PRO A 137 -31.47 23.83 12.91
C PRO A 137 -30.50 23.90 11.71
N GLU A 138 -30.22 22.76 11.08
CA GLU A 138 -29.29 22.65 9.95
C GLU A 138 -29.81 23.39 8.73
N ARG A 139 -31.11 23.28 8.43
CA ARG A 139 -31.72 24.02 7.31
C ARG A 139 -31.91 25.50 7.65
N LEU A 140 -32.10 25.85 8.92
CA LEU A 140 -32.06 27.25 9.34
C LEU A 140 -30.70 27.87 9.04
N ILE A 141 -29.61 27.19 9.39
CA ILE A 141 -28.25 27.60 9.03
C ILE A 141 -28.13 27.78 7.51
N GLN A 142 -28.63 26.84 6.69
CA GLN A 142 -28.60 27.00 5.23
C GLN A 142 -29.34 28.25 4.73
N ARG A 143 -30.47 28.61 5.35
CA ARG A 143 -31.20 29.85 5.03
C ARG A 143 -30.39 31.10 5.38
N LEU A 144 -29.74 31.11 6.55
CA LEU A 144 -28.85 32.20 6.97
C LEU A 144 -27.65 32.33 6.02
N LEU A 145 -27.06 31.21 5.60
CA LEU A 145 -25.97 31.19 4.60
C LEU A 145 -26.40 31.78 3.26
N SER A 146 -27.63 31.48 2.82
CA SER A 146 -28.19 32.02 1.57
C SER A 146 -28.43 33.53 1.63
N ARG A 147 -28.53 34.10 2.84
CA ARG A 147 -28.67 35.54 3.10
C ARG A 147 -27.35 36.21 3.48
N HIS A 148 -26.24 35.46 3.49
CA HIS A 148 -24.90 35.91 3.90
C HIS A 148 -24.78 36.29 5.39
N ASP A 149 -25.68 35.81 6.25
CA ASP A 149 -25.68 36.04 7.70
C ASP A 149 -24.70 35.09 8.44
N TYR A 150 -23.44 35.08 8.03
CA TYR A 150 -22.44 34.11 8.51
C TYR A 150 -22.14 34.20 10.01
N LEU A 151 -22.10 35.42 10.57
CA LEU A 151 -21.82 35.61 11.99
C LEU A 151 -22.89 34.99 12.87
N LEU A 152 -24.17 35.19 12.51
CA LEU A 152 -25.28 34.61 13.24
C LEU A 152 -25.31 33.08 13.07
N ALA A 153 -25.08 32.58 11.85
CA ALA A 153 -24.97 31.15 11.59
C ALA A 153 -23.87 30.49 12.45
N LEU A 154 -22.70 31.12 12.59
CA LEU A 154 -21.61 30.62 13.44
C LEU A 154 -22.00 30.63 14.93
N LYS A 155 -22.65 31.69 15.41
CA LYS A 155 -23.12 31.78 16.80
C LYS A 155 -24.15 30.71 17.12
N ILE A 156 -25.12 30.49 16.23
CA ILE A 156 -26.15 29.45 16.39
C ILE A 156 -25.52 28.05 16.34
N ALA A 157 -24.63 27.80 15.36
CA ALA A 157 -23.95 26.50 15.26
C ALA A 157 -23.09 26.22 16.50
N GLY A 158 -22.34 27.19 16.99
CA GLY A 158 -21.56 27.05 18.22
C GLY A 158 -22.43 26.84 19.46
N TYR A 159 -23.56 27.53 19.55
CA TYR A 159 -24.52 27.39 20.64
C TYR A 159 -25.16 26.00 20.69
N LEU A 160 -25.63 25.50 19.54
CA LEU A 160 -26.25 24.17 19.39
C LEU A 160 -25.23 23.04 19.21
N LYS A 161 -23.92 23.34 19.28
CA LYS A 161 -22.81 22.39 19.06
C LYS A 161 -22.88 21.66 17.71
N LEU A 162 -23.37 22.35 16.69
CA LEU A 162 -23.43 21.85 15.32
C LEU A 162 -22.10 22.06 14.58
N PRO A 163 -21.78 21.22 13.59
CA PRO A 163 -20.60 21.41 12.73
C PRO A 163 -20.64 22.77 12.02
N SER A 164 -19.50 23.47 12.02
CA SER A 164 -19.34 24.81 11.42
C SER A 164 -18.54 24.81 10.12
N ASP A 165 -17.98 23.66 9.72
CA ASP A 165 -17.22 23.43 8.50
C ASP A 165 -17.97 23.93 7.26
N ARG A 166 -19.25 23.56 7.11
CA ARG A 166 -20.09 23.98 5.97
C ARG A 166 -20.29 25.50 5.88
N ILE A 167 -20.31 26.18 7.03
CA ILE A 167 -20.48 27.64 7.09
C ILE A 167 -19.23 28.33 6.53
N TYR A 168 -18.05 27.85 6.94
CA TYR A 168 -16.77 28.36 6.45
C TYR A 168 -16.57 28.10 4.96
N VAL A 169 -16.87 26.88 4.49
CA VAL A 169 -16.78 26.53 3.06
C VAL A 169 -17.74 27.39 2.23
N HIS A 170 -18.99 27.56 2.66
CA HIS A 170 -19.95 28.42 1.95
C HIS A 170 -19.48 29.88 1.89
N TRP A 171 -18.94 30.42 2.98
CA TRP A 171 -18.33 31.75 3.01
C TRP A 171 -17.17 31.86 2.02
N ALA A 172 -16.24 30.91 2.04
CA ALA A 172 -15.07 30.92 1.16
C ALA A 172 -15.48 30.83 -0.32
N CYS A 173 -16.39 29.92 -0.68
CA CYS A 173 -16.96 29.84 -2.02
C CYS A 173 -17.61 31.16 -2.44
N THR A 174 -18.37 31.80 -1.56
CA THR A 174 -18.98 33.11 -1.86
C THR A 174 -17.92 34.20 -2.08
N LYS A 175 -16.87 34.22 -1.24
CA LYS A 175 -15.77 35.18 -1.35
C LYS A 175 -14.99 35.01 -2.66
N VAL A 176 -14.78 33.77 -3.10
CA VAL A 176 -14.15 33.45 -4.38
C VAL A 176 -15.01 33.90 -5.56
N ARG A 177 -16.34 33.72 -5.49
CA ARG A 177 -17.26 34.10 -6.58
C ARG A 177 -17.43 35.61 -6.73
N ILE A 178 -17.59 36.32 -5.62
CA ILE A 178 -17.94 37.74 -5.63
C ILE A 178 -16.69 38.63 -5.50
N GLY A 179 -15.58 38.10 -5.01
CA GLY A 179 -14.36 38.87 -4.74
C GLY A 179 -13.84 39.59 -5.98
N ALA A 180 -13.68 40.92 -5.88
CA ALA A 180 -13.07 41.75 -6.92
C ALA A 180 -11.53 41.83 -6.78
N GLU A 181 -10.98 41.27 -5.71
CA GLU A 181 -9.53 41.24 -5.47
C GLU A 181 -8.80 40.27 -6.41
N ASP A 182 -7.48 40.39 -6.44
CA ASP A 182 -6.59 39.47 -7.16
C ASP A 182 -6.57 38.08 -6.49
N ASP A 183 -6.22 37.06 -7.29
CA ASP A 183 -6.21 35.66 -6.86
C ASP A 183 -5.30 35.42 -5.65
N ASP A 184 -4.10 36.02 -5.61
CA ASP A 184 -3.14 35.84 -4.51
C ASP A 184 -3.69 36.41 -3.18
N THR A 185 -4.40 37.54 -3.23
CA THR A 185 -5.06 38.14 -2.06
C THR A 185 -6.25 37.32 -1.58
N ILE A 186 -7.10 36.82 -2.49
CA ILE A 186 -8.22 35.95 -2.12
C ILE A 186 -7.71 34.65 -1.49
N CYS A 187 -6.71 34.02 -2.09
CA CYS A 187 -6.10 32.79 -1.60
C CYS A 187 -5.59 32.95 -0.16
N ARG A 188 -4.78 33.98 0.11
CA ARG A 188 -4.26 34.27 1.47
C ARG A 188 -5.37 34.48 2.49
N LEU A 189 -6.39 35.27 2.15
CA LEU A 189 -7.50 35.55 3.06
C LEU A 189 -8.30 34.28 3.41
N VAL A 190 -8.56 33.44 2.40
CA VAL A 190 -9.26 32.18 2.57
C VAL A 190 -8.42 31.25 3.45
N VAL A 191 -7.14 31.05 3.12
CA VAL A 191 -6.26 30.15 3.89
C VAL A 191 -6.09 30.63 5.33
N GLU A 192 -5.86 31.92 5.57
CA GLU A 192 -5.70 32.47 6.91
C GLU A 192 -6.95 32.22 7.78
N ARG A 193 -8.13 32.42 7.21
CA ARG A 193 -9.39 32.27 7.96
C ARG A 193 -9.83 30.83 8.16
N LEU A 194 -9.43 29.93 7.27
CA LEU A 194 -9.71 28.49 7.36
C LEU A 194 -8.64 27.72 8.14
N SER A 195 -7.46 28.31 8.34
CA SER A 195 -6.35 27.70 9.08
C SER A 195 -6.76 27.33 10.52
N GLY A 196 -6.41 26.11 10.94
CA GLY A 196 -6.69 25.60 12.28
C GLY A 196 -8.15 25.16 12.52
N LYS A 197 -9.02 25.17 11.51
CA LYS A 197 -10.39 24.68 11.61
C LYS A 197 -10.50 23.23 11.10
N PRO A 198 -11.05 22.29 11.88
CA PRO A 198 -11.16 20.89 11.47
C PRO A 198 -12.28 20.69 10.43
N GLY A 199 -12.10 19.72 9.54
CA GLY A 199 -13.15 19.24 8.63
C GLY A 199 -13.38 20.08 7.37
N ILE A 200 -12.57 21.10 7.12
CA ILE A 200 -12.69 21.94 5.91
C ILE A 200 -12.19 21.18 4.68
N SER A 201 -13.01 21.21 3.62
CA SER A 201 -12.64 20.72 2.29
C SER A 201 -12.30 21.90 1.39
N PHE A 202 -11.03 22.02 0.98
CA PHE A 202 -10.58 23.02 0.02
C PHE A 202 -11.02 22.67 -1.41
N GLU A 203 -11.33 21.40 -1.68
CA GLU A 203 -11.83 20.93 -2.97
C GLU A 203 -13.09 21.67 -3.44
N GLU A 204 -14.06 21.91 -2.56
CA GLU A 204 -15.30 22.60 -2.94
C GLU A 204 -15.05 24.07 -3.29
N ILE A 205 -14.08 24.68 -2.61
CA ILE A 205 -13.69 26.08 -2.77
C ILE A 205 -12.89 26.23 -4.08
N ALA A 206 -11.95 25.33 -4.35
CA ALA A 206 -11.19 25.29 -5.59
C ALA A 206 -12.12 25.06 -6.80
N ARG A 207 -13.09 24.16 -6.69
CA ARG A 207 -14.11 23.96 -7.74
C ARG A 207 -14.94 25.23 -7.98
N ALA A 208 -15.30 25.95 -6.92
CA ALA A 208 -15.99 27.23 -7.07
C ALA A 208 -15.10 28.27 -7.79
N ALA A 209 -13.80 28.33 -7.51
CA ALA A 209 -12.85 29.20 -8.23
C ALA A 209 -12.75 28.85 -9.71
N TYR A 210 -12.69 27.56 -10.03
CA TYR A 210 -12.63 27.07 -11.39
C TYR A 210 -13.87 27.42 -12.22
N HIS A 211 -15.07 27.25 -11.66
CA HIS A 211 -16.33 27.62 -12.35
C HIS A 211 -16.44 29.11 -12.65
N GLU A 212 -15.75 29.96 -11.89
CA GLU A 212 -15.67 31.42 -12.13
C GLU A 212 -14.52 31.79 -13.08
N GLY A 213 -13.81 30.81 -13.65
CA GLY A 213 -12.71 31.00 -14.59
C GLY A 213 -11.35 31.34 -13.94
N ARG A 214 -11.25 31.27 -12.60
CA ARG A 214 -10.01 31.58 -11.86
C ARG A 214 -9.16 30.31 -11.67
N VAL A 215 -8.56 29.84 -12.75
CA VAL A 215 -7.79 28.56 -12.77
C VAL A 215 -6.60 28.59 -11.80
N ARG A 216 -5.84 29.70 -11.76
CA ARG A 216 -4.68 29.82 -10.86
C ARG A 216 -5.08 29.79 -9.39
N LEU A 217 -6.14 30.51 -9.03
CA LEU A 217 -6.69 30.45 -7.67
C LEU A 217 -7.15 29.04 -7.31
N ALA A 218 -7.81 28.33 -8.25
CA ALA A 218 -8.28 26.97 -8.02
C ALA A 218 -7.12 26.01 -7.70
N THR A 219 -6.03 26.05 -8.48
CA THR A 219 -4.86 25.19 -8.25
C THR A 219 -4.13 25.53 -6.95
N GLU A 220 -3.97 26.82 -6.63
CA GLU A 220 -3.36 27.26 -5.36
C GLU A 220 -4.18 26.83 -4.13
N LEU A 221 -5.51 27.02 -4.15
CA LEU A 221 -6.39 26.57 -3.07
C LEU A 221 -6.37 25.05 -2.91
N LEU A 222 -6.29 24.31 -4.02
CA LEU A 222 -6.30 22.87 -4.00
C LEU A 222 -5.02 22.27 -3.41
N ASN A 223 -3.89 22.98 -3.46
CA ASN A 223 -2.65 22.56 -2.77
C ASN A 223 -2.82 22.50 -1.24
N HIS A 224 -3.83 23.16 -0.69
CA HIS A 224 -4.17 23.10 0.73
C HIS A 224 -5.14 21.97 1.09
N GLU A 225 -5.62 21.19 0.11
CA GLU A 225 -6.41 19.99 0.40
C GLU A 225 -5.48 18.81 0.77
N PRO A 226 -5.55 18.29 2.01
CA PRO A 226 -4.67 17.19 2.44
C PRO A 226 -5.01 15.84 1.80
N ARG A 227 -6.23 15.68 1.26
CA ARG A 227 -6.72 14.41 0.70
C ARG A 227 -6.43 14.34 -0.80
N GLY A 228 -5.39 13.59 -1.17
CA GLY A 228 -5.02 13.34 -2.57
C GLY A 228 -6.20 12.84 -3.42
N GLY A 229 -7.02 11.92 -2.90
CA GLY A 229 -8.21 11.40 -3.60
C GLY A 229 -9.33 12.43 -3.86
N ARG A 230 -9.27 13.62 -3.26
CA ARG A 230 -10.17 14.76 -3.58
C ARG A 230 -9.49 15.76 -4.51
N GLN A 231 -8.19 15.95 -4.36
CA GLN A 231 -7.37 16.83 -5.19
C GLN A 231 -7.24 16.32 -6.63
N VAL A 232 -6.86 15.06 -6.81
CA VAL A 232 -6.52 14.50 -8.11
C VAL A 232 -7.69 14.49 -9.10
N PRO A 233 -8.92 14.06 -8.73
CA PRO A 233 -10.06 14.11 -9.65
C PRO A 233 -10.36 15.53 -10.14
N LEU A 234 -10.29 16.53 -9.25
CA LEU A 234 -10.53 17.92 -9.64
C LEU A 234 -9.43 18.43 -10.59
N LEU A 235 -8.16 18.07 -10.38
CA LEU A 235 -7.08 18.42 -11.30
C LEU A 235 -7.30 17.83 -12.70
N LEU A 236 -7.77 16.58 -12.79
CA LEU A 236 -8.12 15.97 -14.07
C LEU A 236 -9.30 16.70 -14.76
N ASP A 237 -10.33 17.08 -14.01
CA ASP A 237 -11.47 17.85 -14.53
C ASP A 237 -11.06 19.25 -15.03
N MET A 238 -9.99 19.83 -14.47
CA MET A 238 -9.40 21.10 -14.89
C MET A 238 -8.39 20.96 -16.04
N GLU A 239 -8.22 19.76 -16.60
CA GLU A 239 -7.22 19.43 -17.63
C GLU A 239 -5.74 19.59 -17.19
N GLU A 240 -5.48 19.69 -15.89
CA GLU A 240 -4.14 19.79 -15.29
C GLU A 240 -3.52 18.39 -15.09
N ASP A 241 -3.38 17.66 -16.20
CA ASP A 241 -3.00 16.24 -16.27
C ASP A 241 -1.66 15.91 -15.57
N GLU A 242 -0.64 16.73 -15.81
CA GLU A 242 0.69 16.54 -15.25
C GLU A 242 0.72 16.76 -13.74
N LEU A 243 0.06 17.83 -13.28
CA LEU A 243 -0.08 18.14 -11.86
C LEU A 243 -0.92 17.08 -11.14
N ALA A 244 -1.98 16.56 -11.78
CA ALA A 244 -2.77 15.46 -11.25
C ALA A 244 -1.92 14.21 -11.01
N LEU A 245 -1.04 13.87 -11.95
CA LEU A 245 -0.11 12.74 -11.80
C LEU A 245 0.91 12.99 -10.69
N ASP A 246 1.50 14.19 -10.62
CA ASP A 246 2.43 14.55 -9.55
C ASP A 246 1.78 14.43 -8.16
N LYS A 247 0.55 14.94 -8.01
CA LYS A 247 -0.22 14.84 -6.77
C LYS A 247 -0.63 13.42 -6.40
N ALA A 248 -0.94 12.58 -7.39
CA ALA A 248 -1.22 11.16 -7.13
C ALA A 248 0.03 10.41 -6.66
N ILE A 249 1.20 10.72 -7.22
CA ILE A 249 2.47 10.14 -6.77
C ILE A 249 2.82 10.63 -5.36
N GLU A 250 2.68 11.93 -5.08
CA GLU A 250 2.91 12.53 -3.76
C GLU A 250 1.98 11.95 -2.68
N SER A 251 0.74 11.58 -3.04
CA SER A 251 -0.19 10.99 -2.08
C SER A 251 0.19 9.56 -1.66
N GLY A 252 1.10 8.91 -2.39
CA GLY A 252 1.53 7.52 -2.14
C GLY A 252 0.43 6.48 -2.36
N ASP A 253 -0.70 6.87 -2.96
CA ASP A 253 -1.82 5.98 -3.25
C ASP A 253 -1.62 5.38 -4.65
N THR A 254 -1.27 4.09 -4.67
CA THR A 254 -1.01 3.33 -5.89
C THR A 254 -2.26 3.24 -6.77
N ASP A 255 -3.45 3.11 -6.17
CA ASP A 255 -4.70 3.00 -6.93
C ASP A 255 -5.04 4.33 -7.60
N LEU A 256 -4.85 5.43 -6.87
CA LEU A 256 -5.02 6.78 -7.41
C LEU A 256 -4.04 7.07 -8.55
N THR A 257 -2.77 6.70 -8.37
CA THR A 257 -1.74 6.85 -9.40
C THR A 257 -2.09 6.04 -10.65
N LEU A 258 -2.49 4.78 -10.48
CA LEU A 258 -2.89 3.91 -11.58
C LEU A 258 -4.11 4.47 -12.32
N SER A 259 -5.11 4.97 -11.59
CA SER A 259 -6.31 5.59 -12.16
C SER A 259 -5.96 6.79 -13.05
N VAL A 260 -5.06 7.67 -12.60
CA VAL A 260 -4.54 8.79 -13.41
C VAL A 260 -3.82 8.26 -14.65
N LEU A 261 -2.92 7.28 -14.50
CA LEU A 261 -2.16 6.73 -15.62
C LEU A 261 -3.08 6.11 -16.69
N LEU A 262 -4.12 5.39 -16.28
CA LEU A 262 -5.12 4.83 -17.20
C LEU A 262 -5.92 5.92 -17.90
N HIS A 263 -6.30 6.98 -17.19
CA HIS A 263 -6.95 8.15 -17.78
C HIS A 263 -6.06 8.81 -18.84
N LEU A 264 -4.79 9.08 -18.52
CA LEU A 264 -3.83 9.69 -19.43
C LEU A 264 -3.52 8.81 -20.64
N LYS A 265 -3.37 7.48 -20.45
CA LYS A 265 -3.15 6.53 -21.55
C LYS A 265 -4.31 6.53 -22.55
N LYS A 266 -5.54 6.79 -22.10
CA LYS A 266 -6.73 6.88 -22.96
C LYS A 266 -6.87 8.25 -23.64
N LYS A 267 -6.51 9.33 -22.94
CA LYS A 267 -6.64 10.71 -23.41
C LYS A 267 -5.53 11.12 -24.37
N LEU A 268 -4.28 10.77 -24.06
CA LEU A 268 -3.11 11.26 -24.77
C LEU A 268 -2.67 10.30 -25.89
N PRO A 269 -2.10 10.82 -26.99
CA PRO A 269 -1.33 10.01 -27.93
C PRO A 269 -0.17 9.31 -27.21
N LEU A 270 0.16 8.09 -27.65
CA LEU A 270 1.11 7.23 -26.94
C LEU A 270 2.47 7.89 -26.67
N ALA A 271 3.01 8.65 -27.62
CA ALA A 271 4.28 9.38 -27.45
C ALA A 271 4.19 10.52 -26.42
N ALA A 272 3.05 11.22 -26.33
CA ALA A 272 2.84 12.25 -25.32
C ALA A 272 2.67 11.63 -23.92
N PHE A 273 1.98 10.49 -23.84
CA PHE A 273 1.86 9.71 -22.61
C PHE A 273 3.24 9.26 -22.10
N PHE A 274 4.08 8.68 -22.96
CA PHE A 274 5.43 8.26 -22.58
C PHE A 274 6.28 9.44 -22.10
N ARG A 275 6.26 10.58 -22.81
CA ARG A 275 6.96 11.79 -22.34
C ARG A 275 6.49 12.24 -20.95
N ALA A 276 5.19 12.16 -20.66
CA ALA A 276 4.65 12.54 -19.36
C ALA A 276 5.12 11.61 -18.23
N ILE A 277 5.21 10.29 -18.47
CA ILE A 277 5.62 9.34 -17.42
C ILE A 277 7.15 9.22 -17.27
N THR A 278 7.94 9.44 -18.32
CA THR A 278 9.41 9.30 -18.26
C THR A 278 10.04 10.28 -17.27
N ALA A 279 9.47 11.49 -17.14
CA ALA A 279 9.92 12.47 -16.14
C ALA A 279 9.66 12.02 -14.69
N ARG A 280 8.85 10.97 -14.48
CA ARG A 280 8.30 10.54 -13.20
C ARG A 280 8.58 9.05 -12.98
N PRO A 281 9.72 8.68 -12.35
CA PRO A 281 10.17 7.29 -12.25
C PRO A 281 9.14 6.31 -11.68
N THR A 282 8.37 6.73 -10.68
CA THR A 282 7.30 5.91 -10.07
C THR A 282 6.18 5.60 -11.07
N ALA A 283 5.78 6.58 -11.88
CA ALA A 283 4.78 6.39 -12.93
C ALA A 283 5.30 5.46 -14.02
N ALA A 284 6.53 5.69 -14.51
CA ALA A 284 7.17 4.83 -15.51
C ALA A 284 7.28 3.37 -15.02
N ALA A 285 7.75 3.16 -13.78
CA ALA A 285 7.86 1.83 -13.19
C ALA A 285 6.49 1.13 -13.05
N MET A 286 5.43 1.88 -12.73
CA MET A 286 4.08 1.34 -12.61
C MET A 286 3.51 0.91 -13.97
N VAL A 287 3.69 1.73 -15.01
CA VAL A 287 3.30 1.39 -16.38
C VAL A 287 4.08 0.18 -16.89
N GLU A 288 5.38 0.14 -16.61
CA GLU A 288 6.26 -0.98 -16.94
C GLU A 288 5.78 -2.28 -16.27
N ALA A 289 5.52 -2.24 -14.97
CA ALA A 289 5.03 -3.39 -14.21
C ALA A 289 3.66 -3.88 -14.71
N ALA A 290 2.74 -2.96 -14.99
CA ALA A 290 1.41 -3.29 -15.52
C ALA A 290 1.52 -4.00 -16.88
N ALA A 291 2.30 -3.46 -17.82
CA ALA A 291 2.50 -4.06 -19.13
C ALA A 291 3.23 -5.42 -19.06
N MET A 292 4.15 -5.59 -18.11
CA MET A 292 4.78 -6.90 -17.86
C MET A 292 3.77 -7.96 -17.37
N MET A 293 2.82 -7.58 -16.50
CA MET A 293 1.78 -8.48 -16.01
C MET A 293 0.76 -8.85 -17.09
N GLU A 294 0.36 -7.88 -17.91
CA GLU A 294 -0.57 -8.09 -19.03
C GLU A 294 0.09 -8.83 -20.21
N GLY A 295 1.42 -8.83 -20.28
CA GLY A 295 2.18 -9.39 -21.41
C GLY A 295 2.17 -8.49 -22.65
N ASP A 296 1.94 -7.19 -22.48
CA ASP A 296 1.96 -6.20 -23.56
C ASP A 296 3.40 -5.84 -23.97
N ASN A 297 4.04 -6.76 -24.68
CA ASN A 297 5.40 -6.57 -25.17
C ASN A 297 5.51 -5.44 -26.21
N THR A 298 4.42 -5.08 -26.89
CA THR A 298 4.39 -3.97 -27.84
C THR A 298 4.58 -2.64 -27.12
N LEU A 299 3.80 -2.40 -26.06
CA LEU A 299 3.94 -1.18 -25.25
C LEU A 299 5.33 -1.06 -24.62
N LEU A 300 5.86 -2.17 -24.07
CA LEU A 300 7.20 -2.18 -23.48
C LEU A 300 8.28 -1.81 -24.50
N LYS A 301 8.23 -2.38 -25.71
CA LYS A 301 9.20 -2.06 -26.78
C LYS A 301 9.13 -0.59 -27.18
N ASP A 302 7.93 -0.05 -27.36
CA ASP A 302 7.75 1.35 -27.74
C ASP A 302 8.23 2.30 -26.64
N MET A 303 7.94 1.97 -25.37
CA MET A 303 8.38 2.74 -24.20
C MET A 303 9.91 2.77 -24.09
N TYR A 304 10.56 1.61 -24.14
CA TYR A 304 12.02 1.54 -24.04
C TYR A 304 12.73 2.16 -25.25
N TYR A 305 12.10 2.12 -26.43
CA TYR A 305 12.64 2.77 -27.63
C TYR A 305 12.61 4.30 -27.49
N GLN A 306 11.53 4.88 -26.97
CA GLN A 306 11.43 6.33 -26.79
C GLN A 306 12.40 6.88 -25.73
N ASP A 307 12.70 6.07 -24.71
CA ASP A 307 13.61 6.44 -23.61
C ASP A 307 15.09 6.02 -23.84
N ASP A 308 15.41 5.53 -25.05
CA ASP A 308 16.74 4.98 -25.42
C ASP A 308 17.25 3.86 -24.47
N ARG A 309 16.34 3.17 -23.78
CA ARG A 309 16.61 2.04 -22.87
C ARG A 309 16.83 0.74 -23.64
N ARG A 310 17.88 0.68 -24.45
CA ARG A 310 18.14 -0.44 -25.38
C ARG A 310 18.32 -1.80 -24.71
N ILE A 311 18.93 -1.83 -23.52
CA ILE A 311 19.13 -3.08 -22.75
C ILE A 311 17.77 -3.66 -22.33
N ASP A 312 16.88 -2.82 -21.81
CA ASP A 312 15.53 -3.25 -21.42
C ASP A 312 14.69 -3.69 -22.62
N GLY A 313 14.80 -2.97 -23.74
CA GLY A 313 14.22 -3.39 -25.02
C GLY A 313 14.71 -4.76 -25.48
N ALA A 314 16.01 -5.04 -25.35
CA ALA A 314 16.60 -6.35 -25.68
C ALA A 314 16.07 -7.45 -24.75
N ASN A 315 15.89 -7.15 -23.46
CA ASN A 315 15.31 -8.08 -22.49
C ASN A 315 13.87 -8.48 -22.82
N VAL A 316 13.08 -7.63 -23.50
CA VAL A 316 11.76 -8.02 -24.03
C VAL A 316 11.91 -9.13 -25.07
N PHE A 317 12.83 -8.99 -26.03
CA PHE A 317 13.07 -10.01 -27.05
C PHE A 317 13.62 -11.32 -26.47
N ILE A 318 14.48 -11.26 -25.45
CA ILE A 318 14.97 -12.44 -24.72
C ILE A 318 13.81 -13.16 -24.01
N ARG A 319 12.91 -12.43 -23.34
CA ARG A 319 11.72 -13.06 -22.74
C ARG A 319 10.79 -13.68 -23.78
N GLU A 320 10.67 -13.06 -24.95
CA GLU A 320 9.94 -13.66 -26.09
C GLU A 320 10.61 -14.93 -26.60
N SER A 321 11.95 -14.98 -26.67
CA SER A 321 12.69 -16.15 -27.15
C SER A 321 12.46 -17.37 -26.26
N LEU A 322 12.38 -17.17 -24.94
CA LEU A 322 12.13 -18.23 -23.96
C LEU A 322 10.72 -18.84 -24.06
N ARG A 323 9.78 -18.16 -24.71
CA ARG A 323 8.40 -18.63 -24.93
C ARG A 323 8.20 -19.25 -26.32
N GLN A 324 9.23 -19.28 -27.17
CA GLN A 324 9.12 -19.87 -28.50
C GLN A 324 9.10 -21.41 -28.43
N PRO A 325 8.37 -22.08 -29.35
CA PRO A 325 8.24 -23.54 -29.33
C PRO A 325 9.49 -24.28 -29.83
N ASP A 326 10.36 -23.62 -30.60
CA ASP A 326 11.53 -24.23 -31.23
C ASP A 326 12.76 -23.31 -31.19
N ALA A 327 13.94 -23.90 -31.30
CA ALA A 327 15.21 -23.18 -31.17
C ALA A 327 15.48 -22.23 -32.35
N ARG A 328 14.90 -22.48 -33.53
CA ARG A 328 15.00 -21.56 -34.67
C ARG A 328 14.22 -20.27 -34.41
N THR A 329 12.95 -20.35 -34.04
CA THR A 329 12.14 -19.17 -33.72
C THR A 329 12.66 -18.45 -32.47
N ALA A 330 13.19 -19.17 -31.48
CA ALA A 330 13.91 -18.57 -30.36
C ALA A 330 15.16 -17.78 -30.83
N SER A 331 15.96 -18.36 -31.74
CA SER A 331 17.15 -17.71 -32.30
C SER A 331 16.81 -16.44 -33.11
N ASP A 332 15.68 -16.43 -33.82
CA ASP A 332 15.22 -15.23 -34.54
C ASP A 332 14.94 -14.07 -33.57
N LYS A 333 14.36 -14.36 -32.39
CA LYS A 333 14.14 -13.35 -31.34
C LYS A 333 15.45 -12.87 -30.70
N LEU A 334 16.38 -13.79 -30.43
CA LEU A 334 17.72 -13.43 -29.92
C LEU A 334 18.50 -12.57 -30.93
N ALA A 335 18.32 -12.80 -32.23
CA ALA A 335 18.93 -11.98 -33.27
C ALA A 335 18.38 -10.54 -33.27
N LEU A 336 17.08 -10.35 -33.00
CA LEU A 336 16.50 -9.01 -32.83
C LEU A 336 17.07 -8.30 -31.59
N ALA A 337 17.22 -9.03 -30.47
CA ALA A 337 17.87 -8.50 -29.27
C ALA A 337 19.32 -8.06 -29.56
N ALA A 338 20.08 -8.90 -30.27
CA ALA A 338 21.47 -8.59 -30.64
C ALA A 338 21.56 -7.41 -31.61
N LYS A 339 20.61 -7.27 -32.54
CA LYS A 339 20.54 -6.13 -33.46
C LYS A 339 20.29 -4.81 -32.70
N LEU A 340 19.43 -4.83 -31.68
CA LEU A 340 19.17 -3.63 -30.88
C LEU A 340 20.39 -3.18 -30.07
N LEU A 341 21.23 -4.14 -29.66
CA LEU A 341 22.43 -3.87 -28.86
C LEU A 341 23.69 -3.59 -29.69
N SER A 342 23.67 -3.83 -31.02
CA SER A 342 24.88 -3.77 -31.86
C SER A 342 25.63 -2.44 -31.81
N ASP A 343 24.87 -1.36 -31.63
CA ASP A 343 25.38 0.01 -31.67
C ASP A 343 25.66 0.58 -30.27
N THR A 344 25.49 -0.25 -29.23
CA THR A 344 25.62 0.13 -27.82
C THR A 344 26.96 -0.35 -27.27
N LYS A 345 27.89 0.57 -27.04
CA LYS A 345 29.26 0.25 -26.58
C LYS A 345 29.30 -0.44 -25.22
N GLU A 346 28.37 -0.13 -24.33
CA GLU A 346 28.30 -0.76 -23.00
C GLU A 346 27.80 -2.21 -23.07
N ALA A 347 27.06 -2.59 -24.12
CA ALA A 347 26.37 -3.88 -24.22
C ALA A 347 27.24 -5.03 -24.81
N THR A 348 28.56 -4.91 -24.76
CA THR A 348 29.49 -5.89 -25.38
C THR A 348 29.38 -7.28 -24.77
N LEU A 349 29.13 -7.37 -23.46
CA LEU A 349 28.99 -8.63 -22.73
C LEU A 349 27.69 -9.34 -23.12
N GLU A 350 26.60 -8.59 -23.15
CA GLU A 350 25.26 -9.04 -23.53
C GLU A 350 25.25 -9.51 -24.99
N LEU A 351 25.88 -8.75 -25.90
CA LEU A 351 26.05 -9.15 -27.29
C LEU A 351 26.83 -10.46 -27.43
N HIS A 352 27.88 -10.64 -26.63
CA HIS A 352 28.66 -11.88 -26.63
C HIS A 352 27.81 -13.05 -26.13
N ALA A 353 27.08 -12.87 -25.04
CA ALA A 353 26.20 -13.88 -24.46
C ALA A 353 25.06 -14.27 -25.42
N LEU A 354 24.45 -13.33 -26.15
CA LEU A 354 23.42 -13.60 -27.15
C LEU A 354 23.97 -14.42 -28.33
N LYS A 355 25.18 -14.10 -28.78
CA LYS A 355 25.87 -14.86 -29.83
C LYS A 355 26.20 -16.28 -29.37
N GLU A 356 26.75 -16.43 -28.17
CA GLU A 356 27.02 -17.75 -27.59
C GLU A 356 25.74 -18.57 -27.43
N THR A 357 24.66 -17.97 -26.92
CA THR A 357 23.36 -18.63 -26.77
C THR A 357 22.82 -19.13 -28.12
N THR A 358 22.91 -18.30 -29.16
CA THR A 358 22.48 -18.68 -30.52
C THR A 358 23.32 -19.83 -31.08
N THR A 359 24.64 -19.81 -30.85
CA THR A 359 25.55 -20.91 -31.24
C THR A 359 25.23 -22.19 -30.48
N LEU A 360 24.94 -22.09 -29.17
CA LEU A 360 24.58 -23.22 -28.32
C LEU A 360 23.33 -23.92 -28.81
N LEU A 361 22.25 -23.18 -29.04
CA LEU A 361 20.98 -23.73 -29.54
C LEU A 361 21.17 -24.43 -30.88
N ARG A 362 21.92 -23.82 -31.81
CA ARG A 362 22.21 -24.43 -33.12
C ARG A 362 23.01 -25.74 -32.99
N MET A 363 23.98 -25.79 -32.09
CA MET A 363 24.75 -27.02 -31.85
C MET A 363 23.89 -28.11 -31.20
N GLN A 364 23.02 -27.73 -30.25
CA GLN A 364 22.10 -28.66 -29.60
C GLN A 364 21.06 -29.22 -30.56
N GLU A 365 20.47 -28.41 -31.44
CA GLU A 365 19.56 -28.91 -32.49
C GLU A 365 20.25 -29.95 -33.40
N ALA A 366 21.53 -29.74 -33.72
CA ALA A 366 22.30 -30.72 -34.47
C ALA A 366 22.50 -32.02 -33.66
N PHE A 367 22.77 -31.93 -32.35
CA PHE A 367 22.87 -33.10 -31.48
C PHE A 367 21.54 -33.83 -31.32
N ASP A 368 20.41 -33.12 -31.23
CA ASP A 368 19.08 -33.71 -31.14
C ASP A 368 18.79 -34.59 -32.35
N ARG A 369 19.14 -34.10 -33.54
CA ARG A 369 18.99 -34.84 -34.80
C ARG A 369 19.97 -35.99 -34.93
N ASP A 370 21.26 -35.75 -34.67
CA ASP A 370 22.32 -36.69 -34.99
C ASP A 370 22.46 -37.80 -33.92
N LEU A 371 22.10 -37.52 -32.66
CA LEU A 371 22.27 -38.42 -31.51
C LEU A 371 20.94 -38.98 -30.99
N THR A 372 19.80 -38.54 -31.53
CA THR A 372 18.44 -39.01 -31.18
C THR A 372 18.11 -38.91 -29.67
N ASP A 373 18.62 -37.86 -29.01
CA ASP A 373 18.39 -37.58 -27.59
C ASP A 373 18.26 -36.06 -27.40
N THR A 374 17.55 -35.58 -26.38
CA THR A 374 17.21 -34.14 -26.22
C THR A 374 18.32 -33.35 -25.52
N PHE A 375 18.96 -32.42 -26.21
CA PHE A 375 19.97 -31.49 -25.71
C PHE A 375 19.49 -30.04 -25.71
N THR A 376 18.57 -29.67 -26.60
CA THR A 376 18.07 -28.29 -26.72
C THR A 376 17.56 -27.77 -25.38
N GLY A 377 18.06 -26.58 -24.98
CA GLY A 377 17.67 -25.90 -23.73
C GLY A 377 18.57 -26.19 -22.54
N LEU A 378 19.51 -27.13 -22.65
CA LEU A 378 20.53 -27.35 -21.61
C LEU A 378 21.56 -26.22 -21.59
N SER A 379 22.18 -25.95 -20.44
CA SER A 379 23.36 -25.08 -20.40
C SER A 379 24.56 -25.73 -21.11
N VAL A 380 25.61 -24.94 -21.40
CA VAL A 380 26.90 -25.45 -21.92
C VAL A 380 27.43 -26.59 -21.05
N ASN A 381 27.37 -26.44 -19.73
CA ASN A 381 27.91 -27.41 -18.78
C ASN A 381 27.08 -28.70 -18.73
N GLU A 382 25.76 -28.61 -18.75
CA GLU A 382 24.87 -29.77 -18.79
C GLU A 382 24.97 -30.51 -20.12
N THR A 383 25.13 -29.78 -21.23
CA THR A 383 25.39 -30.36 -22.55
C THR A 383 26.69 -31.16 -22.54
N LEU A 384 27.77 -30.58 -22.00
CA LEU A 384 29.05 -31.28 -21.83
C LEU A 384 28.92 -32.54 -20.96
N PHE A 385 28.23 -32.42 -19.82
CA PHE A 385 28.00 -33.55 -18.92
C PHE A 385 27.26 -34.68 -19.63
N LYS A 386 26.17 -34.36 -20.34
CA LYS A 386 25.34 -35.32 -21.04
C LYS A 386 26.11 -36.00 -22.18
N LEU A 387 26.86 -35.25 -22.98
CA LEU A 387 27.69 -35.80 -24.06
C LEU A 387 28.74 -36.79 -23.52
N ILE A 388 29.46 -36.44 -22.44
CA ILE A 388 30.45 -37.33 -21.84
C ILE A 388 29.79 -38.58 -21.24
N ARG A 389 28.65 -38.42 -20.55
CA ARG A 389 27.91 -39.55 -19.97
C ARG A 389 27.41 -40.54 -21.03
N LEU A 390 27.07 -40.06 -22.22
CA LEU A 390 26.67 -40.90 -23.35
C LEU A 390 27.86 -41.47 -24.14
N GLY A 391 29.09 -41.01 -23.86
CA GLY A 391 30.33 -41.48 -24.51
C GLY A 391 30.73 -40.69 -25.77
N TYR A 392 30.06 -39.58 -26.07
CA TYR A 392 30.34 -38.71 -27.21
C TYR A 392 31.49 -37.72 -26.91
N ASN A 393 32.68 -38.28 -26.65
CA ASN A 393 33.86 -37.55 -26.20
C ASN A 393 34.39 -36.53 -27.22
N SER A 394 34.26 -36.79 -28.53
CA SER A 394 34.71 -35.85 -29.58
C SER A 394 33.80 -34.63 -29.68
N GLN A 395 32.48 -34.83 -29.62
CA GLN A 395 31.49 -33.75 -29.57
C GLN A 395 31.65 -32.92 -28.29
N ALA A 396 31.89 -33.57 -27.13
CA ALA A 396 32.17 -32.87 -25.87
C ALA A 396 33.44 -32.00 -25.96
N LYS A 397 34.51 -32.49 -26.58
CA LYS A 397 35.74 -31.71 -26.77
C LYS A 397 35.52 -30.51 -27.70
N LYS A 398 34.74 -30.68 -28.79
CA LYS A 398 34.35 -29.58 -29.69
C LYS A 398 33.55 -28.51 -28.94
N MET A 399 32.60 -28.93 -28.09
CA MET A 399 31.82 -28.04 -27.24
C MET A 399 32.70 -27.26 -26.25
N GLN A 400 33.66 -27.95 -25.60
CA GLN A 400 34.60 -27.30 -24.69
C GLN A 400 35.43 -26.21 -25.38
N SER A 401 35.93 -26.49 -26.60
CA SER A 401 36.73 -25.53 -27.36
C SER A 401 35.93 -24.34 -27.88
N GLU A 402 34.70 -24.57 -28.36
CA GLU A 402 33.85 -23.53 -28.94
C GLU A 402 33.48 -22.47 -27.90
N PHE A 403 33.07 -22.91 -26.71
CA PHE A 403 32.63 -22.03 -25.60
C PHE A 403 33.75 -21.69 -24.63
N LYS A 404 35.02 -22.01 -24.97
CA LYS A 404 36.21 -21.71 -24.16
C LYS A 404 36.04 -22.07 -22.68
N VAL A 405 35.44 -23.23 -22.40
CA VAL A 405 35.11 -23.64 -21.04
C VAL A 405 36.40 -23.81 -20.24
N PRO A 406 36.56 -23.15 -19.08
CA PRO A 406 37.79 -23.22 -18.30
C PRO A 406 38.16 -24.67 -17.94
N ASP A 407 39.44 -25.01 -18.06
CA ASP A 407 39.93 -26.37 -17.83
C ASP A 407 39.52 -26.93 -16.47
N ARG A 408 39.56 -26.11 -15.42
CA ARG A 408 39.10 -26.50 -14.09
C ARG A 408 37.63 -26.96 -14.08
N VAL A 409 36.75 -26.26 -14.79
CA VAL A 409 35.33 -26.58 -14.90
C VAL A 409 35.13 -27.84 -15.75
N ALA A 410 35.81 -27.92 -16.90
CA ALA A 410 35.73 -29.08 -17.78
C ALA A 410 36.16 -30.38 -17.08
N TRP A 411 37.21 -30.33 -16.27
CA TRP A 411 37.68 -31.48 -15.49
C TRP A 411 36.67 -31.94 -14.43
N TRP A 412 36.02 -30.99 -13.73
CA TRP A 412 34.95 -31.32 -12.79
C TRP A 412 33.75 -31.97 -13.48
N ILE A 413 33.31 -31.41 -14.61
CA ILE A 413 32.20 -31.94 -15.40
C ILE A 413 32.53 -33.36 -15.88
N ARG A 414 33.74 -33.55 -16.43
CA ARG A 414 34.21 -34.84 -16.92
C ARG A 414 34.26 -35.89 -15.81
N LEU A 415 34.85 -35.57 -14.66
CA LEU A 415 34.89 -36.49 -13.52
C LEU A 415 33.47 -36.90 -13.08
N ARG A 416 32.58 -35.93 -12.88
CA ARG A 416 31.19 -36.20 -12.48
C ARG A 416 30.46 -37.07 -13.51
N ALA A 417 30.65 -36.79 -14.80
CA ALA A 417 30.01 -37.54 -15.88
C ALA A 417 30.52 -38.98 -15.97
N LEU A 418 31.83 -39.19 -15.88
CA LEU A 418 32.45 -40.53 -15.91
C LEU A 418 32.06 -41.36 -14.69
N VAL A 419 32.02 -40.74 -13.50
CA VAL A 419 31.56 -41.39 -12.27
C VAL A 419 30.08 -41.78 -12.37
N ALA A 420 29.23 -40.89 -12.89
CA ALA A 420 27.81 -41.18 -13.12
C ALA A 420 27.60 -42.31 -14.15
N LYS A 421 28.46 -42.39 -15.18
CA LYS A 421 28.49 -43.48 -16.17
C LYS A 421 29.10 -44.78 -15.63
N ARG A 422 29.78 -44.73 -14.47
CA ARG A 422 30.64 -45.81 -13.93
C ARG A 422 31.74 -46.26 -14.90
N GLU A 423 32.27 -45.32 -15.68
CA GLU A 423 33.35 -45.57 -16.64
C GLU A 423 34.71 -45.52 -15.94
N TRP A 424 35.00 -46.56 -15.15
CA TRP A 424 36.21 -46.63 -14.33
C TRP A 424 37.50 -46.65 -15.15
N ASN A 425 37.46 -47.24 -16.34
CA ASN A 425 38.62 -47.35 -17.23
C ASN A 425 39.14 -45.96 -17.65
N GLU A 426 38.23 -45.05 -18.05
CA GLU A 426 38.63 -43.69 -18.39
C GLU A 426 39.15 -42.91 -17.17
N ILE A 427 38.58 -43.13 -15.99
CA ILE A 427 39.04 -42.49 -14.74
C ILE A 427 40.46 -42.97 -14.38
N GLU A 428 40.74 -44.26 -14.56
CA GLU A 428 42.06 -44.85 -14.36
C GLU A 428 43.09 -44.34 -15.38
N GLU A 429 42.70 -44.18 -16.65
CA GLU A 429 43.55 -43.54 -17.66
C GLU A 429 43.88 -42.08 -17.30
N ILE A 430 42.89 -41.31 -16.81
CA ILE A 430 43.12 -39.95 -16.32
C ILE A 430 44.09 -39.96 -15.12
N ALA A 431 44.04 -41.00 -14.27
CA ALA A 431 44.94 -41.16 -13.14
C ALA A 431 46.42 -41.31 -13.56
N LYS A 432 46.74 -41.62 -14.82
CA LYS A 432 48.14 -41.64 -15.30
C LYS A 432 48.74 -40.24 -15.48
N ALA A 433 47.92 -39.20 -15.56
CA ALA A 433 48.42 -37.83 -15.69
C ALA A 433 49.14 -37.36 -14.42
N LYS A 434 50.21 -36.57 -14.56
CA LYS A 434 51.01 -36.09 -13.42
C LYS A 434 50.31 -34.99 -12.61
N LYS A 435 49.56 -34.10 -13.27
CA LYS A 435 48.89 -32.96 -12.66
C LYS A 435 47.40 -32.97 -13.02
N SER A 436 46.57 -32.47 -12.10
CA SER A 436 45.14 -32.25 -12.30
C SER A 436 44.82 -30.79 -11.97
N PRO A 437 44.13 -30.04 -12.85
CA PRO A 437 43.70 -28.66 -12.58
C PRO A 437 42.77 -28.51 -11.38
N ILE A 438 42.12 -29.60 -10.95
CA ILE A 438 41.21 -29.63 -9.80
C ILE A 438 41.83 -30.33 -8.57
N GLY A 439 43.10 -30.74 -8.67
CA GLY A 439 43.71 -31.66 -7.70
C GLY A 439 43.23 -33.11 -7.86
N TRP A 440 43.76 -34.00 -7.04
CA TRP A 440 43.43 -35.43 -7.06
C TRP A 440 42.44 -35.84 -5.96
N GLU A 441 42.24 -34.99 -4.95
CA GLU A 441 41.29 -35.24 -3.87
C GLU A 441 39.83 -35.35 -4.35
N PRO A 442 39.34 -34.53 -5.31
CA PRO A 442 38.02 -34.74 -5.91
C PRO A 442 37.85 -36.13 -6.55
N PHE A 443 38.89 -36.62 -7.22
CA PHE A 443 38.87 -37.93 -7.86
C PHE A 443 38.79 -39.04 -6.83
N PHE A 444 39.51 -38.92 -5.72
CA PHE A 444 39.41 -39.84 -4.58
C PHE A 444 37.98 -39.86 -4.02
N ASN A 445 37.46 -38.70 -3.62
CA ASN A 445 36.17 -38.59 -2.93
C ASN A 445 35.00 -39.10 -3.78
N LEU A 446 34.90 -38.66 -5.04
CA LEU A 446 33.79 -39.05 -5.92
C LEU A 446 33.87 -40.51 -6.37
N THR A 447 35.06 -41.05 -6.61
CA THR A 447 35.24 -42.46 -6.97
C THR A 447 34.91 -43.38 -5.80
N LEU A 448 35.29 -42.99 -4.58
CA LEU A 448 34.98 -43.74 -3.37
C LEU A 448 33.47 -43.74 -3.08
N GLN A 449 32.84 -42.57 -3.13
CA GLN A 449 31.38 -42.42 -2.92
C GLN A 449 30.57 -43.25 -3.92
N ALA A 450 31.05 -43.36 -5.16
CA ALA A 450 30.39 -44.14 -6.19
C ALA A 450 30.67 -45.66 -6.12
N GLY A 451 31.38 -46.12 -5.08
CA GLY A 451 31.48 -47.52 -4.71
C GLY A 451 32.69 -48.26 -5.29
N ASN A 452 33.75 -47.56 -5.73
CA ASN A 452 35.00 -48.19 -6.16
C ASN A 452 36.20 -47.80 -5.27
N PRO A 453 36.34 -48.42 -4.08
CA PRO A 453 37.46 -48.16 -3.17
C PRO A 453 38.83 -48.50 -3.76
N ARG A 454 38.89 -49.49 -4.67
CA ARG A 454 40.14 -49.92 -5.30
C ARG A 454 40.72 -48.83 -6.19
N LEU A 455 39.89 -48.23 -7.03
CA LEU A 455 40.32 -47.12 -7.89
C LEU A 455 40.52 -45.83 -7.11
N ALA A 456 39.69 -45.55 -6.09
CA ALA A 456 39.88 -44.39 -5.23
C ALA A 456 41.28 -44.38 -4.58
N ALA A 457 41.75 -45.53 -4.09
CA ALA A 457 43.06 -45.67 -3.48
C ALA A 457 44.24 -45.28 -4.39
N VAL A 458 44.09 -45.31 -5.73
CA VAL A 458 45.12 -44.90 -6.69
C VAL A 458 45.41 -43.39 -6.60
N PHE A 459 44.43 -42.59 -6.17
CA PHE A 459 44.57 -41.14 -6.09
C PHE A 459 45.21 -40.65 -4.79
N VAL A 460 45.17 -41.45 -3.71
CA VAL A 460 45.70 -41.09 -2.38
C VAL A 460 47.14 -40.58 -2.40
N PRO A 461 48.13 -41.27 -3.01
CA PRO A 461 49.52 -40.79 -3.02
C PRO A 461 49.72 -39.56 -3.92
N LYS A 462 48.72 -39.21 -4.74
CA LYS A 462 48.77 -38.08 -5.66
C LYS A 462 48.17 -36.80 -5.07
N CYS A 463 47.42 -36.90 -3.97
CA CYS A 463 46.86 -35.76 -3.28
C CYS A 463 47.98 -34.96 -2.60
N THR A 464 48.26 -33.77 -3.10
CA THR A 464 49.28 -32.84 -2.57
C THR A 464 48.64 -31.80 -1.66
N GLY A 465 49.33 -31.41 -0.57
CA GLY A 465 48.84 -30.36 0.34
C GLY A 465 47.83 -30.83 1.38
N LEU A 466 47.73 -32.15 1.61
CA LEU A 466 46.92 -32.73 2.68
C LEU A 466 47.52 -32.51 4.07
N GLU A 467 46.68 -32.54 5.10
CA GLU A 467 47.13 -32.51 6.48
C GLU A 467 47.89 -33.80 6.84
N ARG A 468 48.81 -33.70 7.80
CA ARG A 468 49.60 -34.85 8.23
C ARG A 468 48.69 -35.90 8.88
N GLY A 469 48.64 -37.09 8.30
CA GLY A 469 47.81 -38.21 8.77
C GLY A 469 46.52 -38.42 7.95
N GLU A 470 46.13 -37.47 7.10
CA GLU A 470 44.90 -37.58 6.31
C GLU A 470 44.97 -38.69 5.24
N THR A 471 46.16 -38.97 4.71
CA THR A 471 46.38 -40.11 3.79
C THR A 471 46.10 -41.46 4.45
N ILE A 472 46.33 -41.58 5.78
CA ILE A 472 46.01 -42.78 6.57
C ILE A 472 44.49 -42.96 6.59
N THR A 473 43.76 -41.89 6.92
CA THR A 473 42.29 -41.90 6.95
C THR A 473 41.69 -42.18 5.56
N MET A 474 42.30 -41.68 4.48
CA MET A 474 41.87 -41.98 3.11
C MET A 474 42.00 -43.47 2.76
N TYR A 475 43.10 -44.13 3.14
CA TYR A 475 43.24 -45.59 2.94
C TYR A 475 42.30 -46.41 3.84
N GLU A 476 42.03 -45.95 5.06
CA GLU A 476 41.01 -46.55 5.94
C GLU A 476 39.61 -46.48 5.32
N LYS A 477 39.22 -45.31 4.80
CA LYS A 477 37.96 -45.12 4.08
C LYS A 477 37.84 -46.01 2.83
N CYS A 478 38.97 -46.39 2.22
CA CYS A 478 38.99 -47.37 1.12
C CYS A 478 38.90 -48.84 1.58
N GLY A 479 38.84 -49.11 2.89
CA GLY A 479 38.88 -50.45 3.45
C GLY A 479 40.26 -51.13 3.36
N MET A 480 41.32 -50.37 3.03
CA MET A 480 42.67 -50.90 2.84
C MET A 480 43.53 -50.72 4.10
N ARG A 481 43.23 -51.50 5.15
CA ARG A 481 43.87 -51.36 6.48
C ARG A 481 45.38 -51.60 6.44
N VAL A 482 45.86 -52.57 5.66
CA VAL A 482 47.30 -52.85 5.52
C VAL A 482 48.03 -51.66 4.91
N ARG A 483 47.50 -51.06 3.83
CA ARG A 483 48.08 -49.86 3.21
C ARG A 483 47.99 -48.63 4.10
N ALA A 484 46.92 -48.48 4.87
CA ALA A 484 46.82 -47.42 5.87
C ALA A 484 47.92 -47.56 6.94
N ALA A 485 48.25 -48.79 7.36
CA ALA A 485 49.32 -49.05 8.32
C ALA A 485 50.71 -48.82 7.72
N GLU A 486 50.95 -49.19 6.46
CA GLU A 486 52.18 -48.85 5.73
C GLU A 486 52.40 -47.33 5.68
N GLU A 487 51.32 -46.58 5.41
CA GLU A 487 51.37 -45.12 5.36
C GLU A 487 51.58 -44.50 6.74
N ALA A 488 50.96 -45.04 7.79
CA ALA A 488 51.20 -44.63 9.19
C ALA A 488 52.66 -44.85 9.61
N VAL A 489 53.24 -45.99 9.22
CA VAL A 489 54.66 -46.29 9.41
C VAL A 489 55.54 -45.27 8.66
N ARG A 490 55.22 -44.97 7.40
CA ARG A 490 55.95 -43.98 6.59
C ARG A 490 55.93 -42.58 7.22
N LEU A 491 54.80 -42.18 7.81
CA LEU A 491 54.61 -40.88 8.46
C LEU A 491 55.15 -40.82 9.92
N LYS A 492 55.67 -41.94 10.44
CA LYS A 492 56.11 -42.14 11.82
C LYS A 492 55.02 -41.85 12.86
N ASP A 493 53.78 -42.21 12.53
CA ASP A 493 52.63 -42.05 13.41
C ASP A 493 52.32 -43.37 14.13
N ALA A 494 52.92 -43.54 15.31
CA ALA A 494 52.78 -44.76 16.11
C ALA A 494 51.36 -44.93 16.68
N GLU A 495 50.67 -43.82 16.97
CA GLU A 495 49.31 -43.82 17.52
C GLU A 495 48.31 -44.31 16.47
N ALA A 496 48.39 -43.79 15.24
CA ALA A 496 47.56 -44.26 14.14
C ALA A 496 47.84 -45.72 13.76
N TRP A 497 49.10 -46.16 13.79
CA TRP A 497 49.46 -47.56 13.55
C TRP A 497 48.89 -48.50 14.61
N GLN A 498 48.98 -48.13 15.90
CA GLN A 498 48.45 -48.94 16.99
C GLN A 498 46.91 -49.05 16.91
N ARG A 499 46.23 -47.95 16.59
CA ARG A 499 44.78 -47.93 16.35
C ARG A 499 44.38 -48.87 15.21
N LEU A 500 45.14 -48.88 14.10
CA LEU A 500 44.90 -49.76 12.95
C LEU A 500 45.13 -51.24 13.28
N LEU A 501 46.16 -51.55 14.07
CA LEU A 501 46.47 -52.90 14.53
C LEU A 501 45.39 -53.45 15.47
N GLU A 502 44.88 -52.62 16.38
CA GLU A 502 43.77 -52.97 17.27
C GLU A 502 42.48 -53.17 16.48
N ALA A 503 42.19 -52.31 15.50
CA ALA A 503 41.01 -52.43 14.63
C ALA A 503 41.05 -53.68 13.71
N ALA A 504 42.23 -54.13 13.29
CA ALA A 504 42.41 -55.35 12.51
C ALA A 504 42.39 -56.63 13.37
N GLY A 505 42.68 -56.52 14.67
CA GLY A 505 42.81 -57.61 15.63
C GLY A 505 44.12 -58.38 15.47
N ARG A 506 44.95 -58.43 16.53
CA ARG A 506 46.30 -59.03 16.51
C ARG A 506 46.36 -60.51 16.10
N GLY A 507 45.25 -61.23 16.22
CA GLY A 507 45.14 -62.64 15.80
C GLY A 507 44.80 -62.86 14.32
N SER A 508 44.34 -61.83 13.61
CA SER A 508 43.94 -61.94 12.20
C SER A 508 45.14 -61.94 11.26
N GLN A 509 44.97 -62.45 10.03
CA GLN A 509 46.02 -62.44 9.01
C GLN A 509 46.46 -61.01 8.67
N GLU A 510 45.50 -60.08 8.55
CA GLU A 510 45.75 -58.65 8.36
C GLU A 510 46.50 -58.04 9.55
N GLY A 511 46.12 -58.39 10.78
CA GLY A 511 46.76 -57.91 12.01
C GLY A 511 48.22 -58.34 12.13
N LYS A 512 48.55 -59.59 11.77
CA LYS A 512 49.94 -60.09 11.75
C LYS A 512 50.82 -59.37 10.73
N GLU A 513 50.24 -58.96 9.61
CA GLU A 513 50.94 -58.19 8.57
C GLU A 513 51.20 -56.74 9.03
N ILE A 514 50.18 -56.09 9.62
CA ILE A 514 50.30 -54.77 10.23
C ILE A 514 51.33 -54.77 11.39
N GLU A 515 51.35 -55.83 12.20
CA GLU A 515 52.30 -56.01 13.30
C GLU A 515 53.75 -56.10 12.80
N ARG A 516 54.00 -56.84 11.71
CA ARG A 516 55.32 -56.93 11.07
C ARG A 516 55.81 -55.57 10.54
N LEU A 517 54.92 -54.79 9.92
CA LEU A 517 55.25 -53.47 9.38
C LEU A 517 55.69 -52.48 10.47
N GLY A 518 55.02 -52.48 11.62
CA GLY A 518 55.40 -51.60 12.74
C GLY A 518 56.64 -52.06 13.49
N HIS A 519 56.86 -53.37 13.64
CA HIS A 519 58.09 -53.89 14.24
C HIS A 519 59.36 -53.55 13.44
N ALA A 520 59.25 -53.34 12.13
CA ALA A 520 60.36 -52.93 11.30
C ALA A 520 60.73 -51.44 11.45
N ALA A 521 59.81 -50.59 11.93
CA ALA A 521 59.97 -49.13 11.87
C ALA A 521 59.91 -48.40 13.22
N PHE A 522 59.15 -48.91 14.20
CA PHE A 522 58.96 -48.28 15.51
C PHE A 522 59.73 -48.95 16.65
N LYS A 523 60.45 -50.04 16.38
CA LYS A 523 61.32 -50.71 17.36
C LYS A 523 62.69 -50.01 17.41
N LYS A 524 62.81 -49.06 18.31
CA LYS A 524 64.05 -48.82 19.07
C LYS A 524 63.70 -48.88 20.55
#